data_AF-A0A520CSV9-F1
#
_entry.id   AF-A0A520CSV9-F1
#
_cell.length_a   1.000
_cell.length_b   1.000
_cell.length_c   1.000
_cell.angle_alpha   90.00
_cell.angle_beta   90.00
_cell.angle_gamma   90.00
#
_symmetry.space_group_name_H-M   'P 1'
#
loop_
_entity.id
_entity.type
_entity.pdbx_description
1 polymer ?
#
loop_
_entity_poly.entity_id
_entity_poly.type
_entity_poly.pdbx_seq_one_letter_code
_entity_poly.pdbx_strand_id
1 'polypeptide(L)'
;MNHIDKIKALQKKAGIPADGIVSSKIWLNIHYLLFGSVPYDINVDSIIKAIQKKIKVRADGYPWNKTWDVLYELLIVNEVKIANELPVDLHNKAILKNMTKEVIPFAKELINLAADQGINIRIMEDAQNKLNAAQLKSILPNTEERYTIYNFGLAFEVNILEQSAIDEPIAKPNSAMYKKIAKLGESIGLTWTGNKKAITQAADFVLRPAWAVRMKEVDMVKELCRRKKENINLLAIL
;
A
#
# COMPACT_ATOMS: atom_id res chain seq x y z
N MET A 1 -29.98 2.71 13.82
CA MET A 1 -28.70 2.74 14.56
C MET A 1 -28.42 4.17 14.99
N ASN A 2 -28.23 4.40 16.29
CA ASN A 2 -28.07 5.76 16.80
C ASN A 2 -26.65 6.31 16.48
N HIS A 3 -26.42 7.59 16.71
CA HIS A 3 -25.16 8.25 16.36
C HIS A 3 -23.95 7.67 17.11
N ILE A 4 -24.12 7.34 18.40
CA ILE A 4 -23.10 6.75 19.27
C ILE A 4 -22.71 5.36 18.77
N ASP A 5 -23.68 4.55 18.34
CA ASP A 5 -23.43 3.21 17.81
C ASP A 5 -22.56 3.26 16.53
N LYS A 6 -22.78 4.26 15.66
CA LYS A 6 -21.96 4.47 14.46
C LYS A 6 -20.52 4.83 14.82
N ILE A 7 -20.34 5.70 15.82
CA ILE A 7 -19.03 6.07 16.33
C ILE A 7 -18.33 4.84 16.91
N LYS A 8 -19.01 4.04 17.75
CA LYS A 8 -18.46 2.80 18.32
C LYS A 8 -18.04 1.80 17.23
N ALA A 9 -18.83 1.66 16.18
CA ALA A 9 -18.50 0.80 15.05
C ALA A 9 -17.23 1.28 14.32
N LEU A 10 -17.13 2.60 14.07
CA LEU A 10 -15.94 3.21 13.46
C LEU A 10 -14.70 3.10 14.36
N GLN A 11 -14.84 3.26 15.68
CA GLN A 11 -13.76 3.07 16.65
C GLN A 11 -13.25 1.62 16.65
N LYS A 12 -14.17 0.65 16.68
CA LYS A 12 -13.82 -0.77 16.59
C LYS A 12 -13.10 -1.06 15.28
N LYS A 13 -13.56 -0.49 14.17
CA LYS A 13 -12.92 -0.61 12.85
C LYS A 13 -11.52 -0.01 12.83
N ALA A 14 -11.34 1.14 13.47
CA ALA A 14 -10.07 1.83 13.66
C ALA A 14 -9.13 1.13 14.67
N GLY A 15 -9.52 0.03 15.31
CA GLY A 15 -8.70 -0.67 16.29
C GLY A 15 -8.47 0.12 17.58
N ILE A 16 -9.38 1.04 17.93
CA ILE A 16 -9.33 1.85 19.15
C ILE A 16 -10.51 1.50 20.08
N PRO A 17 -10.46 1.88 21.39
CA PRO A 17 -11.57 1.62 22.30
C PRO A 17 -12.91 2.16 21.77
N ALA A 18 -13.93 1.29 21.76
CA ALA A 18 -15.26 1.59 21.25
C ALA A 18 -16.17 2.20 22.34
N ASP A 19 -15.75 3.32 22.92
CA ASP A 19 -16.45 4.02 24.01
C ASP A 19 -17.57 4.95 23.51
N GLY A 20 -17.60 5.27 22.22
CA GLY A 20 -18.53 6.21 21.60
C GLY A 20 -18.13 7.68 21.75
N ILE A 21 -16.94 7.96 22.30
CA ILE A 21 -16.42 9.31 22.53
C ILE A 21 -15.62 9.77 21.30
N VAL A 22 -16.02 10.92 20.76
CA VAL A 22 -15.30 11.56 19.65
C VAL A 22 -14.05 12.25 20.18
N SER A 23 -12.88 11.83 19.73
CA SER A 23 -11.58 12.38 20.10
C SER A 23 -10.70 12.65 18.87
N SER A 24 -9.58 13.35 19.04
CA SER A 24 -8.58 13.48 17.96
C SER A 24 -8.12 12.12 17.42
N LYS A 25 -8.08 11.09 18.29
CA LYS A 25 -7.67 9.73 17.93
C LYS A 25 -8.58 9.08 16.91
N ILE A 26 -9.91 9.22 17.03
CA ILE A 26 -10.81 8.61 16.03
C ILE A 26 -10.66 9.28 14.67
N TRP A 27 -10.48 10.60 14.63
CA TRP A 27 -10.29 11.33 13.37
C TRP A 27 -8.99 10.96 12.66
N LEU A 28 -7.89 10.83 13.41
CA LEU A 28 -6.63 10.38 12.86
C LEU A 28 -6.74 8.97 12.25
N ASN A 29 -7.44 8.06 12.91
CA ASN A 29 -7.62 6.71 12.40
C ASN A 29 -8.59 6.65 11.23
N ILE A 30 -9.67 7.43 11.23
CA ILE A 30 -10.57 7.54 10.08
C ILE A 30 -9.82 8.13 8.87
N HIS A 31 -8.95 9.12 9.08
CA HIS A 31 -8.06 9.61 8.04
C HIS A 31 -7.18 8.49 7.50
N TYR A 32 -6.51 7.75 8.39
CA TYR A 32 -5.69 6.62 7.97
C TYR A 32 -6.48 5.58 7.15
N LEU A 33 -7.71 5.23 7.58
CA LEU A 33 -8.59 4.31 6.87
C LEU A 33 -9.02 4.80 5.48
N LEU A 34 -9.15 6.12 5.28
CA LEU A 34 -9.63 6.70 4.02
C LEU A 34 -8.51 7.07 3.03
N PHE A 35 -7.29 7.29 3.53
CA PHE A 35 -6.18 7.83 2.77
C PHE A 35 -4.93 6.93 2.77
N GLY A 36 -4.94 5.81 3.50
CA GLY A 36 -3.80 4.88 3.60
C GLY A 36 -2.54 5.51 4.21
N SER A 37 -2.64 6.70 4.79
CA SER A 37 -1.51 7.53 5.21
C SER A 37 -1.89 8.43 6.38
N VAL A 38 -0.86 8.85 7.12
CA VAL A 38 -1.00 9.86 8.18
C VAL A 38 -1.15 11.26 7.56
N PRO A 39 -1.98 12.13 8.14
CA PRO A 39 -2.13 13.49 7.65
C PRO A 39 -0.84 14.30 7.86
N TYR A 40 -0.55 15.20 6.92
CA TYR A 40 0.58 16.12 7.03
C TYR A 40 0.43 17.13 8.17
N ASP A 41 -0.81 17.54 8.45
CA ASP A 41 -1.19 18.41 9.57
C ASP A 41 -2.05 17.62 10.56
N ILE A 42 -1.62 17.57 11.82
CA ILE A 42 -2.33 16.85 12.90
C ILE A 42 -3.46 17.66 13.53
N ASN A 43 -3.70 18.89 13.07
CA ASN A 43 -4.85 19.69 13.49
C ASN A 43 -6.15 18.96 13.17
N VAL A 44 -6.98 18.72 14.20
CA VAL A 44 -8.24 17.96 14.08
C VAL A 44 -9.20 18.61 13.08
N ASP A 45 -9.28 19.94 13.03
CA ASP A 45 -10.12 20.66 12.08
C ASP A 45 -9.66 20.43 10.63
N SER A 46 -8.35 20.49 10.38
CA SER A 46 -7.74 20.17 9.08
C SER A 46 -8.04 18.73 8.66
N ILE A 47 -7.90 17.78 9.59
CA ILE A 47 -8.19 16.36 9.37
C ILE A 47 -9.67 16.15 9.01
N ILE A 48 -10.59 16.74 9.79
CA ILE A 48 -12.03 16.63 9.53
C ILE A 48 -12.38 17.22 8.17
N LYS A 49 -11.83 18.38 7.80
CA LYS A 49 -12.04 18.99 6.48
C LYS A 49 -11.52 18.12 5.35
N ALA A 50 -10.36 17.49 5.52
CA ALA A 50 -9.81 16.55 4.54
C ALA A 50 -10.73 15.34 4.35
N ILE A 51 -11.20 14.73 5.45
CA ILE A 51 -12.17 13.63 5.44
C ILE A 51 -13.47 14.05 4.76
N GLN A 52 -14.05 15.19 5.14
CA GLN A 52 -15.29 15.70 4.57
C GLN A 52 -15.18 15.94 3.06
N LYS A 53 -14.04 16.49 2.58
CA LYS A 53 -13.75 16.62 1.14
C LYS A 53 -13.71 15.27 0.45
N LYS A 54 -13.01 14.28 1.03
CA LYS A 54 -12.87 12.93 0.47
C LYS A 54 -14.23 12.22 0.33
N ILE A 55 -15.09 12.35 1.33
CA ILE A 55 -16.42 11.73 1.32
C ILE A 55 -17.51 12.62 0.69
N LYS A 56 -17.11 13.75 0.09
CA LYS A 56 -17.98 14.68 -0.67
C LYS A 56 -19.16 15.23 0.14
N VAL A 57 -18.93 15.55 1.42
CA VAL A 57 -19.89 16.31 2.25
C VAL A 57 -19.36 17.73 2.47
N ARG A 58 -20.16 18.58 3.14
CA ARG A 58 -19.75 19.93 3.53
C ARG A 58 -18.43 19.87 4.33
N ALA A 59 -17.40 20.57 3.86
CA ALA A 59 -16.05 20.57 4.42
C ALA A 59 -15.79 21.78 5.33
N ASP A 60 -16.53 21.89 6.41
CA ASP A 60 -16.48 23.01 7.36
C ASP A 60 -15.70 22.70 8.65
N GLY A 61 -15.22 21.46 8.83
CA GLY A 61 -14.53 21.02 10.04
C GLY A 61 -15.48 20.60 11.17
N TYR A 62 -16.79 20.75 10.97
CA TYR A 62 -17.80 20.32 11.93
C TYR A 62 -18.42 18.99 11.49
N PRO A 63 -18.23 17.90 12.24
CA PRO A 63 -18.65 16.57 11.82
C PRO A 63 -20.14 16.34 12.10
N TRP A 64 -20.99 16.95 11.27
CA TRP A 64 -22.45 16.80 11.30
C TRP A 64 -22.88 15.32 11.19
N ASN A 65 -24.13 15.02 11.55
CA ASN A 65 -24.70 13.67 11.40
C ASN A 65 -24.43 13.07 10.02
N LYS A 66 -24.55 13.88 8.95
CA LYS A 66 -24.29 13.42 7.58
C LYS A 66 -22.84 12.95 7.36
N THR A 67 -21.85 13.59 7.98
CA THR A 67 -20.44 13.15 7.93
C THR A 67 -20.32 11.73 8.50
N TRP A 68 -20.92 11.50 9.67
CA TRP A 68 -20.89 10.19 10.32
C TRP A 68 -21.70 9.13 9.59
N ASP A 69 -22.84 9.51 9.01
CA ASP A 69 -23.67 8.61 8.21
C ASP A 69 -22.89 8.09 7.01
N VAL A 70 -22.25 8.99 6.26
CA VAL A 70 -21.45 8.61 5.08
C VAL A 70 -20.21 7.81 5.49
N LEU A 71 -19.54 8.17 6.59
CA LEU A 71 -18.40 7.40 7.09
C LEU A 71 -18.81 5.98 7.51
N TYR A 72 -19.93 5.84 8.21
CA TYR A 72 -20.46 4.53 8.61
C TYR A 72 -20.86 3.70 7.39
N GLU A 73 -21.56 4.31 6.44
CA GLU A 73 -21.95 3.64 5.20
C GLU A 73 -20.72 3.19 4.41
N LEU A 74 -19.71 4.04 4.27
CA LEU A 74 -18.49 3.75 3.52
C LEU A 74 -17.59 2.70 4.21
N LEU A 75 -17.28 2.91 5.48
CA LEU A 75 -16.25 2.15 6.21
C LEU A 75 -16.79 0.93 6.95
N ILE A 76 -18.12 0.80 7.09
CA ILE A 76 -18.75 -0.34 7.78
C ILE A 76 -19.69 -1.07 6.83
N VAL A 77 -20.69 -0.40 6.27
CA VAL A 77 -21.75 -1.07 5.49
C VAL A 77 -21.24 -1.54 4.13
N ASN A 78 -20.65 -0.63 3.36
CA ASN A 78 -20.15 -0.92 2.02
C ASN A 78 -18.94 -1.83 2.07
N GLU A 79 -18.07 -1.68 3.07
CA GLU A 79 -16.98 -2.63 3.27
C GLU A 79 -17.51 -4.05 3.53
N VAL A 80 -18.53 -4.22 4.38
CA VAL A 80 -19.14 -5.55 4.61
C VAL A 80 -19.76 -6.10 3.33
N LYS A 81 -20.38 -5.25 2.49
CA LYS A 81 -20.88 -5.68 1.16
C LYS A 81 -19.75 -6.09 0.23
N ILE A 82 -18.71 -5.26 0.10
CA ILE A 82 -17.53 -5.51 -0.73
C ILE A 82 -16.80 -6.78 -0.26
N ALA A 83 -16.64 -6.98 1.05
CA ALA A 83 -16.03 -8.18 1.62
C ALA A 83 -16.87 -9.45 1.36
N ASN A 84 -18.18 -9.31 1.14
CA ASN A 84 -19.09 -10.41 0.82
C ASN A 84 -19.28 -10.62 -0.69
N GLU A 85 -18.88 -9.66 -1.54
CA GLU A 85 -19.12 -9.69 -2.99
C GLU A 85 -17.84 -9.73 -3.85
N LEU A 86 -16.66 -9.40 -3.31
CA LEU A 86 -15.41 -9.55 -4.05
C LEU A 86 -14.93 -11.01 -3.99
N PRO A 87 -14.72 -11.68 -5.15
CA PRO A 87 -13.96 -12.91 -5.19
C PRO A 87 -12.58 -12.60 -4.62
N VAL A 88 -12.29 -13.13 -3.44
CA VAL A 88 -10.96 -12.93 -2.88
C VAL A 88 -9.99 -13.73 -3.71
N ASP A 89 -9.09 -13.05 -4.41
CA ASP A 89 -8.04 -13.72 -5.17
C ASP A 89 -7.20 -14.59 -4.23
N LEU A 90 -7.42 -15.90 -4.31
CA LEU A 90 -6.73 -16.90 -3.51
C LEU A 90 -5.22 -16.89 -3.77
N HIS A 91 -4.79 -16.46 -4.96
CA HIS A 91 -3.39 -16.27 -5.31
C HIS A 91 -2.76 -15.18 -4.44
N ASN A 92 -3.36 -13.98 -4.41
CA ASN A 92 -2.86 -12.88 -3.58
C ASN A 92 -2.83 -13.26 -2.10
N LYS A 93 -3.86 -13.97 -1.61
CA LYS A 93 -3.87 -14.50 -0.24
C LYS A 93 -2.70 -15.43 0.05
N ALA A 94 -2.30 -16.27 -0.90
CA ALA A 94 -1.16 -17.17 -0.73
C ALA A 94 0.16 -16.41 -0.72
N ILE A 95 0.38 -15.51 -1.69
CA ILE A 95 1.62 -14.73 -1.80
C ILE A 95 1.83 -13.82 -0.60
N LEU A 96 0.79 -13.13 -0.13
CA LEU A 96 0.88 -12.24 1.04
C LEU A 96 1.33 -12.94 2.32
N LYS A 97 1.15 -14.28 2.46
CA LYS A 97 1.64 -15.03 3.62
C LYS A 97 3.17 -15.19 3.62
N ASN A 98 3.79 -15.13 2.46
CA ASN A 98 5.23 -15.33 2.27
C ASN A 98 6.01 -14.01 2.21
N MET A 99 5.31 -12.87 2.18
CA MET A 99 5.93 -11.54 2.17
C MET A 99 6.38 -11.11 3.58
N THR A 100 7.31 -10.15 3.61
CA THR A 100 7.74 -9.51 4.86
C THR A 100 6.58 -8.73 5.49
N LYS A 101 6.56 -8.66 6.83
CA LYS A 101 5.48 -7.99 7.58
C LYS A 101 5.35 -6.52 7.22
N GLU A 102 6.46 -5.93 6.78
CA GLU A 102 6.63 -4.54 6.39
C GLU A 102 5.97 -4.23 5.05
N VAL A 103 6.03 -5.15 4.08
CA VAL A 103 5.49 -4.90 2.73
C VAL A 103 4.03 -5.29 2.60
N ILE A 104 3.55 -6.26 3.39
CA ILE A 104 2.16 -6.74 3.35
C ILE A 104 1.10 -5.61 3.37
N PRO A 105 1.20 -4.58 4.23
CA PRO A 105 0.22 -3.50 4.26
C PRO A 105 0.15 -2.73 2.93
N PHE A 106 1.31 -2.45 2.32
CA PHE A 106 1.38 -1.73 1.05
C PHE A 106 0.87 -2.56 -0.12
N ALA A 107 1.19 -3.85 -0.15
CA ALA A 107 0.68 -4.76 -1.18
C ALA A 107 -0.86 -4.89 -1.10
N LYS A 108 -1.43 -5.02 0.10
CA LYS A 108 -2.89 -5.03 0.31
C LYS A 108 -3.54 -3.72 -0.13
N GLU A 109 -2.95 -2.60 0.26
CA GLU A 109 -3.49 -1.29 -0.11
C GLU A 109 -3.46 -1.08 -1.63
N LEU A 110 -2.39 -1.49 -2.31
CA LEU A 110 -2.31 -1.41 -3.77
C LEU A 110 -3.38 -2.28 -4.46
N ILE A 111 -3.65 -3.48 -3.95
CA ILE A 111 -4.75 -4.35 -4.45
C ILE A 111 -6.10 -3.63 -4.31
N ASN A 112 -6.37 -3.04 -3.16
CA ASN A 112 -7.63 -2.34 -2.91
C ASN A 112 -7.76 -1.10 -3.81
N LEU A 113 -6.72 -0.26 -3.88
CA LEU A 113 -6.71 0.94 -4.71
C LEU A 113 -6.87 0.60 -6.20
N ALA A 114 -6.30 -0.51 -6.66
CA ALA A 114 -6.47 -0.99 -8.03
C ALA A 114 -7.92 -1.45 -8.26
N ALA A 115 -8.48 -2.24 -7.34
CA ALA A 115 -9.85 -2.73 -7.41
C ALA A 115 -10.89 -1.59 -7.42
N ASP A 116 -10.66 -0.53 -6.63
CA ASP A 116 -11.48 0.69 -6.63
C ASP A 116 -11.51 1.42 -7.98
N GLN A 117 -10.48 1.19 -8.82
CA GLN A 117 -10.40 1.69 -10.19
C GLN A 117 -10.90 0.68 -11.24
N GLY A 118 -11.48 -0.44 -10.80
CA GLY A 118 -11.91 -1.54 -11.65
C GLY A 118 -10.75 -2.34 -12.25
N ILE A 119 -9.55 -2.27 -11.65
CA ILE A 119 -8.35 -2.98 -12.11
C ILE A 119 -8.03 -4.10 -11.14
N ASN A 120 -8.16 -5.34 -11.59
CA ASN A 120 -7.73 -6.49 -10.80
C ASN A 120 -6.23 -6.70 -10.98
N ILE A 121 -5.50 -6.82 -9.87
CA ILE A 121 -4.06 -7.06 -9.89
C ILE A 121 -3.68 -8.32 -9.10
N ARG A 122 -2.64 -9.01 -9.57
CA ARG A 122 -1.98 -10.11 -8.86
C ARG A 122 -0.58 -9.70 -8.43
N ILE A 123 -0.28 -9.96 -7.17
CA ILE A 123 1.09 -9.94 -6.67
C ILE A 123 1.75 -11.23 -7.13
N MET A 124 2.86 -11.11 -7.84
CA MET A 124 3.62 -12.26 -8.29
C MET A 124 4.64 -12.65 -7.21
N GLU A 125 4.89 -13.94 -7.08
CA GLU A 125 6.04 -14.43 -6.34
C GLU A 125 7.31 -13.86 -6.97
N ASP A 126 8.23 -13.41 -6.12
CA ASP A 126 9.46 -12.71 -6.52
C ASP A 126 10.31 -13.59 -7.46
N ALA A 127 10.08 -13.46 -8.77
CA ALA A 127 10.62 -14.40 -9.74
C ALA A 127 12.09 -14.15 -10.08
N GLN A 128 12.76 -13.11 -9.55
CA GLN A 128 14.17 -12.88 -9.90
C GLN A 128 14.97 -12.07 -8.88
N ASN A 129 16.08 -12.70 -8.49
CA ASN A 129 17.41 -12.09 -8.32
C ASN A 129 17.82 -11.24 -9.55
N LYS A 130 17.18 -10.08 -9.81
CA LYS A 130 17.30 -9.39 -11.11
C LYS A 130 18.34 -8.27 -11.14
N LEU A 131 19.53 -8.53 -10.58
CA LEU A 131 20.80 -8.01 -11.11
C LEU A 131 21.65 -9.23 -11.46
N ASN A 132 22.19 -9.26 -12.68
CA ASN A 132 23.08 -10.35 -13.04
C ASN A 132 24.40 -10.24 -12.25
N ALA A 133 25.13 -11.35 -12.12
CA ALA A 133 26.35 -11.42 -11.31
C ALA A 133 27.39 -10.33 -11.67
N ALA A 134 27.41 -9.86 -12.91
CA ALA A 134 28.31 -8.79 -13.36
C ALA A 134 27.93 -7.40 -12.78
N GLN A 135 26.64 -7.07 -12.72
CA GLN A 135 26.17 -5.82 -12.11
C GLN A 135 26.38 -5.82 -10.59
N LEU A 136 26.18 -6.97 -9.95
CA LEU A 136 26.45 -7.15 -8.52
C LEU A 136 27.94 -6.99 -8.18
N LYS A 137 28.82 -7.51 -9.04
CA LYS A 137 30.28 -7.42 -8.89
C LYS A 137 30.82 -5.99 -9.01
N SER A 138 30.17 -5.09 -9.76
CA SER A 138 30.60 -3.69 -9.83
C SER A 138 30.16 -2.87 -8.61
N ILE A 139 29.01 -3.23 -8.01
CA ILE A 139 28.44 -2.55 -6.84
C ILE A 139 29.11 -3.00 -5.54
N LEU A 140 29.42 -4.29 -5.44
CA LEU A 140 30.11 -4.92 -4.31
C LEU A 140 31.25 -5.81 -4.81
N PRO A 141 32.43 -5.24 -5.12
CA PRO A 141 33.54 -6.01 -5.70
C PRO A 141 34.13 -7.08 -4.77
N ASN A 142 33.87 -6.99 -3.46
CA ASN A 142 34.51 -7.80 -2.43
C ASN A 142 33.54 -8.57 -1.51
N THR A 143 32.27 -8.80 -1.91
CA THR A 143 31.34 -9.63 -1.14
C THR A 143 30.99 -10.91 -1.90
N GLU A 144 31.15 -12.07 -1.25
CA GLU A 144 30.68 -13.36 -1.78
C GLU A 144 29.15 -13.40 -1.91
N GLU A 145 28.44 -12.57 -1.13
CA GLU A 145 26.99 -12.50 -1.13
C GLU A 145 26.45 -11.47 -2.14
N ARG A 146 25.45 -11.91 -2.92
CA ARG A 146 24.82 -11.22 -4.05
C ARG A 146 23.49 -10.63 -3.60
N TYR A 147 23.46 -9.34 -3.23
CA TYR A 147 22.25 -8.68 -2.73
C TYR A 147 21.66 -7.64 -3.69
N THR A 148 20.34 -7.72 -3.89
CA THR A 148 19.43 -6.79 -4.56
C THR A 148 18.33 -6.40 -3.57
N ILE A 149 17.54 -5.37 -3.86
CA ILE A 149 16.43 -4.98 -2.96
C ILE A 149 15.42 -6.11 -2.73
N TYR A 150 15.23 -6.97 -3.73
CA TYR A 150 14.43 -8.20 -3.67
C TYR A 150 14.94 -9.17 -2.59
N ASN A 151 16.26 -9.24 -2.37
CA ASN A 151 16.85 -10.09 -1.32
C ASN A 151 16.60 -9.59 0.11
N PHE A 152 16.04 -8.39 0.28
CA PHE A 152 15.58 -7.86 1.57
C PHE A 152 14.07 -8.03 1.76
N GLY A 153 13.35 -8.61 0.79
CA GLY A 153 11.90 -8.77 0.84
C GLY A 153 11.15 -7.45 0.87
N LEU A 154 11.75 -6.39 0.31
CA LEU A 154 11.20 -5.04 0.23
C LEU A 154 10.61 -4.72 -1.15
N ALA A 155 10.55 -5.70 -2.04
CA ALA A 155 10.05 -5.52 -3.39
C ALA A 155 9.05 -6.61 -3.76
N PHE A 156 8.16 -6.30 -4.70
CA PHE A 156 7.22 -7.25 -5.26
C PHE A 156 6.79 -6.84 -6.67
N GLU A 157 6.45 -7.83 -7.47
CA GLU A 157 5.98 -7.65 -8.84
C GLU A 157 4.45 -7.70 -8.88
N VAL A 158 3.85 -6.93 -9.80
CA VAL A 158 2.41 -6.85 -10.01
C VAL A 158 2.06 -7.10 -11.47
N ASN A 159 1.10 -8.00 -11.68
CA ASN A 159 0.44 -8.25 -12.95
C ASN A 159 -1.01 -7.76 -12.94
N ILE A 160 -1.49 -7.25 -14.08
CA ILE A 160 -2.89 -6.83 -14.25
C ILE A 160 -3.68 -7.97 -14.89
N LEU A 161 -4.87 -8.27 -14.35
CA LEU A 161 -5.82 -9.26 -14.88
C LEU A 161 -6.95 -8.58 -15.67
N GLU A 162 -7.43 -9.24 -16.72
CA GLU A 162 -8.65 -8.81 -17.42
C GLU A 162 -9.93 -9.28 -16.70
N GLN A 163 -10.99 -8.50 -16.86
CA GLN A 163 -12.24 -8.57 -16.09
C GLN A 163 -13.10 -9.84 -16.30
N SER A 164 -12.64 -10.85 -17.05
CA SER A 164 -13.40 -12.09 -17.28
C SER A 164 -12.66 -13.42 -17.20
N ALA A 165 -11.37 -13.45 -16.83
CA ALA A 165 -10.67 -14.72 -16.65
C ALA A 165 -9.88 -14.69 -15.34
N ILE A 166 -10.38 -15.46 -14.37
CA ILE A 166 -9.71 -15.70 -13.10
C ILE A 166 -8.34 -16.39 -13.33
N ASP A 167 -8.00 -16.85 -14.54
CA ASP A 167 -6.83 -17.71 -14.75
C ASP A 167 -5.94 -17.40 -15.97
N GLU A 168 -6.12 -16.30 -16.70
CA GLU A 168 -5.22 -15.98 -17.85
C GLU A 168 -4.51 -14.61 -17.74
N PRO A 169 -3.16 -14.57 -17.83
CA PRO A 169 -2.41 -13.32 -17.96
C PRO A 169 -2.68 -12.66 -19.31
N ILE A 170 -2.82 -11.33 -19.32
CA ILE A 170 -3.07 -10.57 -20.56
C ILE A 170 -1.99 -10.87 -21.60
N ALA A 171 -2.42 -11.23 -22.81
CA ALA A 171 -1.64 -11.10 -24.02
C ALA A 171 -1.43 -9.60 -24.34
N LYS A 172 -0.40 -9.00 -23.72
CA LYS A 172 0.01 -7.57 -23.80
C LYS A 172 -0.84 -6.59 -22.98
N PRO A 173 -0.59 -6.46 -21.66
CA PRO A 173 -1.14 -5.38 -20.86
C PRO A 173 -0.86 -4.00 -21.47
N ASN A 174 -1.89 -3.17 -21.56
CA ASN A 174 -1.79 -1.80 -22.06
C ASN A 174 -0.91 -0.98 -21.09
N SER A 175 0.19 -0.41 -21.59
CA SER A 175 1.11 0.45 -20.84
C SER A 175 0.42 1.57 -20.04
N ALA A 176 -0.78 2.00 -20.44
CA ALA A 176 -1.57 2.99 -19.72
C ALA A 176 -2.10 2.49 -18.36
N MET A 177 -2.46 1.21 -18.24
CA MET A 177 -2.95 0.65 -16.97
C MET A 177 -1.80 0.51 -15.97
N TYR A 178 -0.63 0.04 -16.40
CA TYR A 178 0.56 0.01 -15.53
C TYR A 178 0.99 1.39 -15.04
N LYS A 179 0.84 2.44 -15.87
CA LYS A 179 1.06 3.83 -15.42
C LYS A 179 0.07 4.27 -14.34
N LYS A 180 -1.19 3.82 -14.42
CA LYS A 180 -2.18 4.08 -13.36
C LYS A 180 -1.81 3.36 -12.07
N ILE A 181 -1.49 2.07 -12.14
CA ILE A 181 -1.05 1.28 -10.98
C ILE A 181 0.23 1.85 -10.37
N ALA A 182 1.20 2.30 -11.18
CA ALA A 182 2.41 2.98 -10.72
C ALA A 182 2.08 4.20 -9.86
N LYS A 183 1.19 5.09 -10.34
CA LYS A 183 0.75 6.26 -9.57
C LYS A 183 0.04 5.88 -8.27
N LEU A 184 -0.76 4.82 -8.26
CA LEU A 184 -1.41 4.33 -7.04
C LEU A 184 -0.36 3.84 -6.04
N GLY A 185 0.61 3.04 -6.47
CA GLY A 185 1.71 2.59 -5.60
C GLY A 185 2.54 3.75 -5.06
N GLU A 186 2.88 4.72 -5.91
CA GLU A 186 3.59 5.94 -5.50
C GLU A 186 2.82 6.75 -4.47
N SER A 187 1.49 6.83 -4.60
CA SER A 187 0.64 7.56 -3.65
C SER A 187 0.64 6.97 -2.24
N ILE A 188 0.98 5.68 -2.11
CA ILE A 188 1.11 4.97 -0.84
C ILE A 188 2.56 4.75 -0.42
N GLY A 189 3.53 5.44 -1.06
CA GLY A 189 4.94 5.41 -0.64
C GLY A 189 5.76 4.25 -1.22
N LEU A 190 5.21 3.47 -2.16
CA LEU A 190 6.01 2.54 -2.96
C LEU A 190 6.75 3.28 -4.07
N THR A 191 7.95 2.82 -4.39
CA THR A 191 8.68 3.28 -5.58
C THR A 191 8.42 2.32 -6.72
N TRP A 192 7.91 2.84 -7.83
CA TRP A 192 7.80 2.08 -9.07
C TRP A 192 9.15 2.04 -9.79
N THR A 193 9.68 0.85 -10.08
CA THR A 193 10.98 0.68 -10.76
C THR A 193 10.83 0.19 -12.21
N GLY A 194 9.60 0.15 -12.74
CA GLY A 194 9.24 -0.40 -14.05
C GLY A 194 9.66 0.41 -15.29
N ASN A 195 10.85 0.99 -15.33
CA ASN A 195 11.40 1.64 -16.52
C ASN A 195 12.56 0.84 -17.16
N LYS A 196 12.31 -0.41 -17.53
CA LYS A 196 13.23 -1.22 -18.34
C LYS A 196 12.73 -1.35 -19.78
N LYS A 197 12.64 -0.25 -20.53
CA LYS A 197 12.46 -0.17 -22.02
C LYS A 197 11.33 -0.99 -22.70
N ALA A 198 10.54 -1.77 -21.97
CA ALA A 198 9.45 -2.62 -22.45
C ALA A 198 8.39 -2.69 -21.34
N ILE A 199 7.52 -1.69 -21.28
CA ILE A 199 6.34 -1.67 -20.39
C ILE A 199 5.31 -2.64 -20.97
N THR A 200 5.61 -3.93 -20.97
CA THR A 200 4.78 -4.92 -21.69
C THR A 200 4.27 -6.05 -20.82
N GLN A 201 4.78 -6.27 -19.60
CA GLN A 201 4.38 -7.48 -18.85
C GLN A 201 4.18 -7.29 -17.34
N ALA A 202 5.02 -6.55 -16.61
CA ALA A 202 4.88 -6.45 -15.16
C ALA A 202 5.38 -5.12 -14.56
N ALA A 203 4.87 -4.76 -13.37
CA ALA A 203 5.32 -3.61 -12.60
C ALA A 203 6.05 -4.04 -11.33
N ASP A 204 7.29 -3.60 -11.18
CA ASP A 204 8.09 -3.77 -9.98
C ASP A 204 7.83 -2.63 -8.99
N PHE A 205 7.44 -2.97 -7.77
CA PHE A 205 7.30 -2.03 -6.65
C PHE A 205 8.31 -2.32 -5.57
N VAL A 206 8.82 -1.23 -4.98
CA VAL A 206 9.83 -1.26 -3.94
C VAL A 206 9.37 -0.41 -2.76
N LEU A 207 9.28 -1.01 -1.58
CA LEU A 207 9.19 -0.28 -0.31
C LEU A 207 10.56 0.29 0.03
N ARG A 208 10.74 1.58 -0.22
CA ARG A 208 11.98 2.27 0.16
C ARG A 208 11.94 2.63 1.65
N PRO A 209 12.98 2.27 2.43
CA PRO A 209 13.10 2.75 3.80
C PRO A 209 13.11 4.29 3.84
N ALA A 210 12.54 4.88 4.90
CA ALA A 210 12.44 6.33 5.05
C ALA A 210 13.81 7.03 5.01
N TRP A 211 14.85 6.41 5.59
CA TRP A 211 16.22 6.92 5.55
C TRP A 211 16.84 6.88 4.14
N ALA A 212 16.26 6.11 3.21
CA ALA A 212 16.75 5.92 1.85
C ALA A 212 16.01 6.77 0.79
N VAL A 213 15.06 7.62 1.18
CA VAL A 213 14.16 8.35 0.27
C VAL A 213 14.93 9.15 -0.79
N ARG A 214 16.11 9.69 -0.46
CA ARG A 214 16.96 10.47 -1.38
C ARG A 214 18.25 9.75 -1.79
N MET A 215 18.42 8.50 -1.37
CA MET A 215 19.61 7.72 -1.70
C MET A 215 19.48 7.10 -3.10
N LYS A 216 20.60 7.04 -3.82
CA LYS A 216 20.69 6.22 -5.03
C LYS A 216 20.45 4.76 -4.63
N GLU A 217 19.85 3.99 -5.53
CA GLU A 217 19.52 2.58 -5.25
C GLU A 217 20.75 1.78 -4.80
N VAL A 218 21.89 2.02 -5.45
CA VAL A 218 23.19 1.42 -5.10
C VAL A 218 23.59 1.71 -3.65
N ASP A 219 23.43 2.94 -3.19
CA ASP A 219 23.83 3.34 -1.83
C ASP A 219 22.84 2.80 -0.79
N MET A 220 21.55 2.79 -1.13
CA MET A 220 20.50 2.17 -0.30
C MET A 220 20.76 0.66 -0.11
N VAL A 221 21.08 -0.07 -1.19
CA VAL A 221 21.37 -1.52 -1.10
C VAL A 221 22.61 -1.77 -0.24
N LYS A 222 23.66 -0.96 -0.37
CA LYS A 222 24.85 -1.06 0.49
C LYS A 222 24.52 -0.88 1.97
N GLU A 223 23.68 0.11 2.30
CA GLU A 223 23.26 0.34 3.67
C GLU A 223 22.34 -0.79 4.19
N LEU A 224 21.45 -1.34 3.36
CA LEU A 224 20.66 -2.53 3.70
C LEU A 224 21.56 -3.73 4.01
N CYS A 225 22.62 -3.96 3.22
CA CYS A 225 23.61 -5.01 3.47
C CYS A 225 24.29 -4.81 4.83
N ARG A 226 24.76 -3.58 5.10
CA ARG A 226 25.42 -3.24 6.37
C ARG A 226 24.49 -3.49 7.56
N ARG A 227 23.25 -2.99 7.50
CA ARG A 227 22.24 -3.18 8.54
C ARG A 227 21.93 -4.66 8.77
N LYS A 228 21.76 -5.45 7.71
CA LYS A 228 21.57 -6.91 7.83
C LYS A 228 22.73 -7.59 8.52
N LYS A 229 23.98 -7.25 8.14
CA LYS A 229 25.20 -7.81 8.75
C LYS A 229 25.31 -7.47 10.24
N GLU A 230 24.91 -6.25 10.61
CA GLU A 230 24.95 -5.76 11.99
C GLU A 230 23.67 -6.10 12.79
N ASN A 231 22.74 -6.85 12.20
CA ASN A 231 21.43 -7.18 12.79
C ASN A 231 20.62 -5.94 13.23
N ILE A 232 20.76 -4.84 12.48
CA ILE A 232 19.99 -3.61 12.64
C ILE A 232 18.71 -3.74 11.84
N ASN A 233 17.59 -3.26 12.40
CA ASN A 233 16.33 -3.19 11.67
C ASN A 233 16.50 -2.39 10.36
N LEU A 234 16.11 -3.03 9.25
CA LEU A 234 16.30 -2.48 7.90
C LEU A 234 15.55 -1.17 7.67
N LEU A 235 14.44 -0.94 8.36
CA LEU A 235 13.56 0.22 8.19
C LEU A 235 13.74 1.29 9.28
N ALA A 236 14.47 1.01 10.36
CA ALA A 236 14.62 1.95 11.46
C ALA A 236 15.23 3.27 11.00
N ILE A 237 14.55 4.37 11.33
CA ILE A 237 15.09 5.73 11.24
C ILE A 237 16.02 5.86 12.45
N LEU A 238 17.33 5.91 12.19
CA LEU A 238 18.33 6.16 13.23
C LEU A 238 18.28 7.63 13.66
#